data_AF-A0A1L3NJG1-F1
#
_entry.id   AF-A0A1L3NJG1-F1
#
_cell.length_a   1.000
_cell.length_b   1.000
_cell.length_c   1.000
_cell.angle_alpha   90.00
_cell.angle_beta   90.00
_cell.angle_gamma   90.00
#
_symmetry.space_group_name_H-M   'P 1'
#
loop_
_entity.id
_entity.type
_entity.pdbx_description
1 polymer ?
#
loop_
_entity_poly.entity_id
_entity_poly.type
_entity_poly.pdbx_seq_one_letter_code
_entity_poly.pdbx_strand_id
1 'polypeptide(L)'
;MSEFFNITFDKDVVLDDSVISNKTGWSSEKIQKEIIDKRITKFEQLEDVDVINKKNKQLVAYSEETGKFTTIDSLEAGELTGVGMKQISKMGIEGSVEKPKVVNIPLNTIDFKVPRVNVLRYDTENTQDLISIKNEFTNYESNDFAEDNMVVFDGKAYLKTEHINDFEVIQDEENFTEHSVHVDKSLFKKIEGFEIFEDEAIQKLKIKAIPFDRLLILKDDMNLSNVDHIDYFKLTANGNNIRIICSVDSGNTWKTFSGEEWVDVNLTVDDVKKNGMNINTFNFINDVFWNELVITKKIRFAYLLSMNNITDIEEIDKLDLKYDGVGRWKEAKEDLYEVIYASNTLLQIECKFSGDIKINY
;
A
#
# COMPACT_ATOMS: atom_id res chain seq x y z
N MET A 1 13.73 23.52 -33.12
CA MET A 1 13.95 23.97 -31.73
C MET A 1 12.76 24.86 -31.38
N SER A 2 11.86 24.35 -30.56
CA SER A 2 10.66 25.10 -30.15
C SER A 2 10.91 25.65 -28.74
N GLU A 3 10.98 26.97 -28.62
CA GLU A 3 11.13 27.65 -27.34
C GLU A 3 9.75 27.75 -26.66
N PHE A 4 9.62 27.14 -25.49
CA PHE A 4 8.42 27.26 -24.66
C PHE A 4 8.50 28.55 -23.85
N PHE A 5 7.54 29.46 -24.05
CA PHE A 5 7.36 30.63 -23.19
C PHE A 5 6.26 30.36 -22.16
N ASN A 6 6.57 30.48 -20.87
CA ASN A 6 5.59 30.43 -19.79
C ASN A 6 5.32 31.84 -19.26
N ILE A 7 4.05 32.27 -19.21
CA ILE A 7 3.62 33.51 -18.55
C ILE A 7 2.37 33.19 -17.74
N THR A 8 2.51 33.21 -16.41
CA THR A 8 1.41 33.12 -15.43
C THR A 8 0.80 34.50 -15.19
N PHE A 9 -0.53 34.60 -15.18
CA PHE A 9 -1.24 35.79 -14.71
C PHE A 9 -1.88 35.46 -13.35
N ASP A 10 -1.28 35.94 -12.26
CA ASP A 10 -1.73 35.69 -10.87
C ASP A 10 -2.89 36.59 -10.41
N LYS A 11 -3.64 37.22 -11.32
CA LYS A 11 -4.79 38.08 -10.97
C LYS A 11 -5.91 37.98 -11.98
N ASP A 12 -7.15 38.01 -11.49
CA ASP A 12 -8.36 38.19 -12.30
C ASP A 12 -8.24 39.49 -13.10
N VAL A 13 -8.06 39.35 -14.42
CA VAL A 13 -8.04 40.48 -15.33
C VAL A 13 -9.49 40.87 -15.60
N VAL A 14 -9.95 41.96 -14.97
CA VAL A 14 -11.22 42.59 -15.32
C VAL A 14 -11.06 43.24 -16.68
N LEU A 15 -11.78 42.73 -17.68
CA LEU A 15 -11.78 43.25 -19.04
C LEU A 15 -12.78 44.40 -19.11
N ASP A 16 -12.30 45.59 -19.45
CA ASP A 16 -13.14 46.74 -19.71
C ASP A 16 -13.15 47.02 -21.22
N ASP A 17 -14.27 46.72 -21.88
CA ASP A 17 -14.46 46.95 -23.31
C ASP A 17 -14.86 48.38 -23.67
N SER A 18 -14.99 49.26 -22.67
CA SER A 18 -15.17 50.70 -22.93
C SER A 18 -13.87 51.39 -23.35
N VAL A 19 -12.72 50.72 -23.19
CA VAL A 19 -11.40 51.26 -23.53
C VAL A 19 -10.82 50.52 -24.73
N ILE A 20 -10.58 51.27 -25.82
CA ILE A 20 -9.98 50.76 -27.06
C ILE A 20 -8.49 51.14 -27.06
N SER A 21 -7.62 50.19 -27.39
CA SER A 21 -6.18 50.44 -27.52
C SER A 21 -5.90 51.48 -28.61
N ASN A 22 -5.28 52.59 -28.25
CA ASN A 22 -4.91 53.66 -29.19
C ASN A 22 -3.85 53.23 -30.22
N LYS A 23 -3.18 52.08 -30.01
CA LYS A 23 -2.17 51.54 -30.93
C LYS A 23 -2.75 50.56 -31.95
N THR A 24 -3.77 49.79 -31.58
CA THR A 24 -4.31 48.69 -32.41
C THR A 24 -5.78 48.89 -32.80
N GLY A 25 -6.48 49.81 -32.16
CA GLY A 25 -7.92 50.04 -32.37
C GLY A 25 -8.81 48.89 -31.90
N TRP A 26 -8.30 47.99 -31.06
CA TRP A 26 -9.05 46.81 -30.59
C TRP A 26 -9.48 46.97 -29.14
N SER A 27 -10.65 46.40 -28.81
CA SER A 27 -11.13 46.27 -27.43
C SER A 27 -10.32 45.23 -26.66
N SER A 28 -10.39 45.31 -25.34
CA SER A 28 -9.76 44.39 -24.40
C SER A 28 -10.16 42.94 -24.66
N GLU A 29 -11.45 42.67 -24.89
CA GLU A 29 -11.97 41.33 -25.22
C GLU A 29 -11.42 40.83 -26.56
N LYS A 30 -11.37 41.67 -27.59
CA LYS A 30 -10.82 41.28 -28.90
C LYS A 30 -9.32 40.99 -28.83
N ILE A 31 -8.56 41.79 -28.09
CA ILE A 31 -7.12 41.56 -27.89
C ILE A 31 -6.90 40.23 -27.15
N GLN A 32 -7.68 39.96 -26.10
CA GLN A 32 -7.59 38.70 -25.37
C GLN A 32 -7.95 37.51 -26.26
N LYS A 33 -9.01 37.62 -27.06
CA LYS A 33 -9.45 36.57 -28.00
C LYS A 33 -8.37 36.28 -29.05
N GLU A 34 -7.73 37.32 -29.58
CA GLU A 34 -6.65 37.17 -30.56
C GLU A 34 -5.36 36.60 -29.96
N ILE A 35 -5.06 36.94 -28.70
CA ILE A 35 -3.96 36.33 -27.94
C ILE A 35 -4.25 34.85 -27.67
N ILE A 36 -5.48 34.49 -27.33
CA ILE A 36 -5.91 33.09 -27.11
C ILE A 36 -5.85 32.30 -28.43
N ASP A 37 -6.39 32.85 -29.53
CA ASP A 37 -6.38 32.18 -30.84
C ASP A 37 -4.96 31.96 -31.38
N LYS A 38 -4.02 32.85 -31.07
CA LYS A 38 -2.59 32.70 -31.44
C LYS A 38 -1.75 31.95 -30.42
N ARG A 39 -2.29 31.57 -29.25
CA ARG A 39 -1.52 31.01 -28.12
C ARG A 39 -1.26 29.51 -28.19
N ILE A 40 -1.82 28.77 -29.14
CA ILE A 40 -1.76 27.32 -29.11
C ILE A 40 -1.23 26.81 -30.44
N THR A 41 0.05 26.41 -30.46
CA THR A 41 0.42 25.29 -31.32
C THR A 41 -0.38 24.10 -30.78
N LYS A 42 -1.46 23.74 -31.47
CA LYS A 42 -2.30 22.61 -31.04
C LYS A 42 -1.45 21.35 -31.23
N PHE A 43 -1.53 20.37 -30.33
CA PHE A 43 -0.83 19.09 -30.54
C PHE A 43 -1.19 18.48 -31.90
N GLU A 44 -2.42 18.74 -32.35
CA GLU A 44 -2.97 18.36 -33.65
C GLU A 44 -2.26 19.02 -34.86
N GLN A 45 -1.44 20.05 -34.62
CA GLN A 45 -0.65 20.77 -35.62
C GLN A 45 0.84 20.38 -35.59
N LEU A 46 1.24 19.51 -34.66
CA LEU A 46 2.61 19.03 -34.51
C LEU A 46 2.73 17.64 -35.18
N GLU A 47 3.51 17.54 -36.25
CA GLU A 47 3.66 16.28 -37.01
C GLU A 47 4.35 15.16 -36.21
N ASP A 48 5.10 15.55 -35.18
CA ASP A 48 5.87 14.71 -34.26
C ASP A 48 5.10 14.32 -32.99
N VAL A 49 3.82 14.71 -32.86
CA VAL A 49 2.96 14.35 -31.72
C VAL A 49 1.79 13.49 -32.18
N ASP A 50 1.63 12.31 -31.57
CA ASP A 50 0.43 11.48 -31.73
C ASP A 50 -0.69 11.99 -30.80
N VAL A 51 -1.80 12.41 -31.42
CA VAL A 51 -2.96 12.99 -30.74
C VAL A 51 -4.18 12.07 -30.68
N ILE A 52 -4.05 10.82 -31.13
CA ILE A 52 -5.17 9.86 -31.21
C ILE A 52 -5.84 9.67 -29.84
N ASN A 53 -5.08 9.73 -28.75
CA ASN A 53 -5.55 9.50 -27.38
C ASN A 53 -5.61 10.77 -26.50
N LYS A 54 -5.66 11.96 -27.12
CA LYS A 54 -5.61 13.24 -26.39
C LYS A 54 -6.73 13.38 -25.35
N LYS A 55 -6.37 13.63 -24.09
CA LYS A 55 -7.28 13.90 -22.95
C LYS A 55 -6.91 15.23 -22.25
N ASN A 56 -7.80 15.71 -21.39
CA ASN A 56 -7.51 16.86 -20.51
C ASN A 56 -6.57 16.43 -19.37
N LYS A 57 -5.53 17.24 -19.07
CA LYS A 57 -4.46 16.94 -18.09
C LYS A 57 -3.69 15.66 -18.46
N GLN A 58 -2.77 15.80 -19.39
CA GLN A 58 -2.00 14.70 -19.96
C GLN A 58 -0.51 15.00 -19.91
N LEU A 59 0.29 13.94 -19.82
CA LEU A 59 1.74 13.98 -19.93
C LEU A 59 2.12 13.70 -21.39
N VAL A 60 3.28 14.22 -21.81
CA VAL A 60 3.80 14.00 -23.16
C VAL A 60 5.13 13.26 -23.03
N ALA A 61 5.20 12.06 -23.59
CA ALA A 61 6.38 11.20 -23.52
C ALA A 61 6.84 10.80 -24.93
N TYR A 62 8.15 10.70 -25.13
CA TYR A 62 8.70 10.24 -26.41
C TYR A 62 8.65 8.71 -26.49
N SER A 63 8.06 8.18 -27.56
CA SER A 63 8.02 6.74 -27.85
C SER A 63 9.12 6.41 -28.86
N GLU A 64 10.10 5.60 -28.46
CA GLU A 64 11.16 5.13 -29.36
C GLU A 64 10.61 4.24 -30.49
N GLU A 65 9.56 3.45 -30.21
CA GLU A 65 8.94 2.57 -31.20
C GLU A 65 8.27 3.34 -32.34
N THR A 66 7.63 4.47 -32.02
CA THR A 66 6.89 5.28 -33.00
C THR A 66 7.69 6.47 -33.53
N GLY A 67 8.81 6.81 -32.88
CA GLY A 67 9.62 7.99 -33.20
C GLY A 67 8.89 9.31 -32.95
N LYS A 68 7.83 9.30 -32.13
CA LYS A 68 6.94 10.43 -31.89
C LYS A 68 6.66 10.62 -30.40
N PHE A 69 6.26 11.83 -30.05
CA PHE A 69 5.72 12.12 -28.73
C PHE A 69 4.27 11.62 -28.64
N THR A 70 3.95 10.84 -27.62
CA THR A 70 2.61 10.34 -27.32
C THR A 70 2.06 10.99 -26.06
N THR A 71 0.74 11.11 -25.97
CA THR A 71 0.04 11.67 -24.81
C THR A 71 -0.41 10.56 -23.86
N ILE A 72 -0.05 10.67 -22.58
CA ILE A 72 -0.41 9.74 -21.50
C ILE A 72 -1.40 10.43 -20.57
N ASP A 73 -2.47 9.73 -20.18
CA ASP A 73 -3.41 10.23 -19.18
C ASP A 73 -2.72 10.37 -17.81
N SER A 74 -2.83 11.52 -17.17
CA SER A 74 -2.24 11.75 -15.85
C SER A 74 -2.83 10.83 -14.76
N LEU A 75 -4.06 10.31 -14.95
CA LEU A 75 -4.67 9.34 -14.04
C LEU A 75 -4.07 7.94 -14.19
N GLU A 76 -3.66 7.55 -15.40
CA GLU A 76 -3.01 6.27 -15.69
C GLU A 76 -1.50 6.33 -15.38
N ALA A 77 -0.93 7.54 -15.33
CA ALA A 77 0.48 7.75 -15.01
C ALA A 77 0.86 7.40 -13.57
N GLY A 78 -0.10 7.32 -12.63
CA GLY A 78 0.14 6.88 -11.26
C GLY A 78 0.66 5.44 -11.16
N GLU A 79 0.39 4.60 -12.17
CA GLU A 79 0.87 3.22 -12.24
C GLU A 79 2.11 3.04 -13.13
N LEU A 80 2.53 4.08 -13.87
CA LEU A 80 3.70 4.04 -14.74
C LEU A 80 4.99 4.23 -13.94
N THR A 81 5.90 3.27 -14.07
CA THR A 81 7.26 3.32 -13.54
C THR A 81 7.98 4.59 -14.02
N GLY A 82 8.40 5.44 -13.08
CA GLY A 82 9.19 6.66 -13.34
C GLY A 82 8.39 7.93 -13.62
N VAL A 83 7.06 7.90 -13.62
CA VAL A 83 6.23 9.08 -13.94
C VAL A 83 5.16 9.39 -12.86
N GLY A 84 4.69 8.38 -12.13
CA GLY A 84 3.79 8.55 -10.99
C GLY A 84 4.51 8.59 -9.64
N MET A 85 4.17 9.56 -8.77
CA MET A 85 4.53 9.48 -7.35
C MET A 85 3.58 8.49 -6.66
N LYS A 86 4.15 7.46 -6.02
CA LYS A 86 3.40 6.55 -5.17
C LYS A 86 3.38 7.10 -3.74
N GLN A 87 2.34 6.77 -2.98
CA GLN A 87 2.23 7.15 -1.58
C GLN A 87 1.92 5.92 -0.74
N ILE A 88 2.70 5.70 0.31
CA ILE A 88 2.31 4.80 1.40
C ILE A 88 1.99 5.62 2.65
N SER A 89 1.10 5.08 3.49
CA SER A 89 0.79 5.64 4.81
C SER A 89 1.12 4.61 5.89
N LYS A 90 1.62 5.07 7.04
CA LYS A 90 1.83 4.23 8.23
C LYS A 90 1.31 4.94 9.45
N MET A 91 0.57 4.22 10.28
CA MET A 91 0.02 4.72 11.54
C MET A 91 0.94 4.44 12.71
N GLY A 92 1.04 5.39 13.63
CA GLY A 92 1.60 5.17 14.95
C GLY A 92 3.01 4.61 14.96
N ILE A 93 3.87 5.00 14.00
CA ILE A 93 5.25 4.52 14.01
C ILE A 93 5.93 4.96 15.30
N GLU A 94 6.73 4.08 15.89
CA GLU A 94 7.53 4.37 17.07
C GLU A 94 9.00 4.44 16.69
N GLY A 95 9.50 5.65 16.41
CA GLY A 95 10.87 5.90 16.01
C GLY A 95 11.53 6.99 16.87
N SER A 96 12.83 6.86 17.11
CA SER A 96 13.62 7.88 17.78
C SER A 96 14.99 8.02 17.13
N VAL A 97 15.75 9.05 17.51
CA VAL A 97 17.13 9.24 17.03
C VAL A 97 18.02 8.05 17.40
N GLU A 98 17.81 7.45 18.57
CA GLU A 98 18.59 6.30 19.06
C GLU A 98 18.11 4.96 18.50
N LYS A 99 16.80 4.87 18.18
CA LYS A 99 16.16 3.67 17.63
C LYS A 99 15.18 4.07 16.52
N PRO A 100 15.67 4.33 15.29
CA PRO A 100 14.81 4.69 14.19
C PRO A 100 13.86 3.54 13.81
N LYS A 101 12.62 3.86 13.40
CA LYS A 101 11.72 2.88 12.78
C LYS A 101 12.04 2.83 11.28
N VAL A 102 12.42 1.66 10.80
CA VAL A 102 12.68 1.44 9.37
C VAL A 102 11.37 1.07 8.67
N VAL A 103 11.01 1.86 7.64
CA VAL A 103 9.90 1.56 6.73
C VAL A 103 10.48 1.12 5.41
N ASN A 104 10.24 -0.14 5.06
CA ASN A 104 10.71 -0.72 3.81
C ASN A 104 9.63 -0.59 2.73
N ILE A 105 10.04 -0.17 1.54
CA ILE A 105 9.18 0.09 0.38
C ILE A 105 9.74 -0.70 -0.81
N PRO A 106 8.98 -1.65 -1.39
CA PRO A 106 9.39 -2.30 -2.61
C PRO A 106 9.42 -1.28 -3.75
N LEU A 107 10.50 -1.31 -4.51
CA LEU A 107 10.58 -0.65 -5.79
C LEU A 107 11.15 -1.61 -6.82
N ASN A 108 11.19 -1.19 -8.08
CA ASN A 108 11.91 -1.91 -9.12
C ASN A 108 12.50 -0.84 -10.03
N THR A 109 13.71 -0.40 -9.71
CA THR A 109 14.39 0.63 -10.47
C THR A 109 15.82 0.24 -10.80
N ILE A 110 16.19 0.46 -12.05
CA ILE A 110 17.57 0.41 -12.54
C ILE A 110 18.12 1.83 -12.81
N ASP A 111 17.28 2.86 -12.66
CA ASP A 111 17.62 4.28 -12.84
C ASP A 111 17.27 5.06 -11.56
N PHE A 112 18.27 5.68 -10.94
CA PHE A 112 18.12 6.43 -9.69
C PHE A 112 17.76 7.91 -9.91
N LYS A 113 17.34 8.29 -11.12
CA LYS A 113 16.68 9.60 -11.39
C LYS A 113 15.22 9.60 -10.92
N VAL A 114 14.99 9.10 -9.71
CA VAL A 114 13.67 9.04 -9.09
C VAL A 114 13.32 10.38 -8.42
N PRO A 115 12.04 10.76 -8.36
CA PRO A 115 11.62 11.95 -7.63
C PRO A 115 12.08 11.89 -6.17
N ARG A 116 12.29 13.07 -5.57
CA ARG A 116 12.70 13.15 -4.17
C ARG A 116 11.63 12.51 -3.28
N VAL A 117 12.07 11.58 -2.43
CA VAL A 117 11.19 10.99 -1.42
C VAL A 117 10.81 12.07 -0.40
N ASN A 118 9.52 12.30 -0.23
CA ASN A 118 8.99 13.26 0.73
C ASN A 118 8.26 12.54 1.85
N VAL A 119 8.75 12.69 3.08
CA VAL A 119 8.12 12.16 4.28
C VAL A 119 7.26 13.25 4.90
N LEU A 120 5.97 13.02 5.01
CA LEU A 120 5.03 13.85 5.75
C LEU A 120 4.79 13.18 7.10
N ARG A 121 4.85 13.96 8.16
CA ARG A 121 4.39 13.55 9.49
C ARG A 121 3.07 14.24 9.80
N TYR A 122 2.21 13.53 10.50
CA TYR A 122 0.95 14.12 10.96
C TYR A 122 1.22 15.05 12.15
N ASP A 123 0.81 16.31 12.02
CA ASP A 123 0.99 17.39 12.98
C ASP A 123 -0.38 17.73 13.58
N THR A 124 -0.54 17.52 14.89
CA THR A 124 -1.83 17.69 15.60
C THR A 124 -2.06 19.10 16.12
N GLU A 125 -1.14 20.02 15.87
CA GLU A 125 -1.25 21.42 16.33
C GLU A 125 -2.28 22.22 15.51
N ASN A 126 -3.43 22.53 16.14
CA ASN A 126 -4.41 23.56 15.74
C ASN A 126 -5.11 23.43 14.37
N THR A 127 -5.64 22.26 14.00
CA THR A 127 -6.53 22.14 12.81
C THR A 127 -7.61 21.06 12.96
N GLN A 128 -8.71 21.18 12.21
CA GLN A 128 -9.77 20.17 12.06
C GLN A 128 -9.77 19.71 10.60
N ASP A 129 -9.47 18.44 10.30
CA ASP A 129 -9.45 17.91 8.93
C ASP A 129 -9.99 16.46 8.86
N LEU A 130 -10.57 16.10 7.72
CA LEU A 130 -11.06 14.74 7.46
C LEU A 130 -9.96 13.90 6.78
N ILE A 131 -9.63 12.73 7.34
CA ILE A 131 -8.43 11.97 6.98
C ILE A 131 -8.77 10.53 6.58
N SER A 132 -8.12 10.08 5.51
CA SER A 132 -8.12 8.68 5.12
C SER A 132 -6.69 8.15 5.12
N ILE A 133 -6.51 7.01 5.78
CA ILE A 133 -5.23 6.30 5.87
C ILE A 133 -5.45 4.86 5.43
N LYS A 134 -4.54 4.38 4.59
CA LYS A 134 -4.58 3.02 4.05
C LYS A 134 -3.34 2.27 4.50
N ASN A 135 -3.53 1.08 5.04
CA ASN A 135 -2.47 0.12 5.36
C ASN A 135 -2.56 -1.06 4.36
N GLU A 136 -1.42 -1.54 3.86
CA GLU A 136 -1.33 -2.55 2.79
C GLU A 136 -0.50 -3.75 3.25
N PHE A 137 -1.04 -4.97 3.23
CA PHE A 137 -0.39 -6.16 3.81
C PHE A 137 0.74 -6.73 2.92
N THR A 138 1.82 -5.96 2.77
CA THR A 138 2.97 -6.31 1.93
C THR A 138 4.02 -7.15 2.66
N ASN A 139 4.95 -7.74 1.90
CA ASN A 139 6.15 -8.44 2.40
C ASN A 139 6.87 -7.74 3.56
N TYR A 140 6.84 -6.42 3.54
CA TYR A 140 7.53 -5.56 4.49
C TYR A 140 6.75 -5.30 5.76
N GLU A 141 5.42 -5.42 5.71
CA GLU A 141 4.55 -5.37 6.87
C GLU A 141 4.61 -6.66 7.69
N SER A 142 5.21 -7.75 7.19
CA SER A 142 5.41 -8.99 7.96
C SER A 142 6.05 -8.74 9.33
N ASN A 143 6.92 -7.74 9.43
CA ASN A 143 7.53 -7.32 10.69
C ASN A 143 6.53 -6.78 11.72
N ASP A 144 5.40 -6.21 11.28
CA ASP A 144 4.35 -5.69 12.14
C ASP A 144 3.45 -6.83 12.69
N PHE A 145 3.65 -8.07 12.23
CA PHE A 145 2.95 -9.28 12.72
C PHE A 145 3.87 -10.23 13.47
N ALA A 146 3.29 -11.04 14.34
CA ALA A 146 3.98 -12.18 14.95
C ALA A 146 4.53 -13.11 13.86
N GLU A 147 5.76 -13.59 14.03
CA GLU A 147 6.39 -14.46 13.03
C GLU A 147 5.64 -15.79 12.92
N ASP A 148 5.30 -16.15 11.68
CA ASP A 148 4.67 -17.42 11.35
C ASP A 148 5.20 -17.91 9.99
N ASN A 149 5.92 -19.03 10.01
CA ASN A 149 6.55 -19.59 8.80
C ASN A 149 5.55 -20.22 7.82
N MET A 150 4.27 -20.27 8.18
CA MET A 150 3.18 -20.76 7.32
C MET A 150 2.34 -19.63 6.73
N VAL A 151 2.71 -18.37 6.95
CA VAL A 151 2.06 -17.23 6.30
C VAL A 151 3.04 -16.60 5.32
N VAL A 152 2.60 -16.43 4.08
CA VAL A 152 3.33 -15.69 3.05
C VAL A 152 2.79 -14.28 3.04
N PHE A 153 3.71 -13.33 2.87
CA PHE A 153 3.40 -11.96 2.51
C PHE A 153 3.98 -11.74 1.11
N ASP A 154 3.25 -11.17 0.17
CA ASP A 154 3.79 -10.84 -1.17
C ASP A 154 3.12 -9.63 -1.83
N GLY A 155 2.49 -8.80 -0.99
CA GLY A 155 1.47 -7.84 -1.42
C GLY A 155 0.11 -8.22 -0.85
N LYS A 156 -0.08 -9.51 -0.55
CA LYS A 156 -1.17 -10.02 0.27
C LYS A 156 -0.63 -10.93 1.36
N ALA A 157 -1.45 -11.21 2.39
CA ALA A 157 -1.16 -12.20 3.41
C ALA A 157 -2.05 -13.45 3.23
N TYR A 158 -1.43 -14.63 3.11
CA TYR A 158 -2.14 -15.90 2.90
C TYR A 158 -1.33 -17.11 3.41
N LEU A 159 -1.96 -18.28 3.50
CA LEU A 159 -1.30 -19.50 3.96
C LEU A 159 -0.32 -20.05 2.91
N LYS A 160 0.90 -20.38 3.34
CA LYS A 160 1.91 -21.05 2.51
C LYS A 160 1.44 -22.46 2.17
N THR A 161 1.27 -22.74 0.89
CA THR A 161 0.80 -24.04 0.38
C THR A 161 1.87 -24.84 -0.35
N GLU A 162 2.99 -24.20 -0.69
CA GLU A 162 4.14 -24.82 -1.32
C GLU A 162 5.37 -24.69 -0.41
N HIS A 163 5.99 -25.83 -0.10
CA HIS A 163 7.15 -25.93 0.78
C HIS A 163 8.28 -26.61 0.03
N ILE A 164 9.44 -25.97 -0.03
CA ILE A 164 10.61 -26.50 -0.71
C ILE A 164 11.60 -26.95 0.36
N ASN A 165 12.03 -28.19 0.26
CA ASN A 165 13.09 -28.76 1.08
C ASN A 165 14.21 -29.27 0.19
N ASP A 166 15.45 -29.02 0.59
CA ASP A 166 16.61 -29.54 -0.10
C ASP A 166 16.79 -31.02 0.27
N PHE A 167 17.16 -31.84 -0.69
CA PHE A 167 17.57 -33.22 -0.41
C PHE A 167 18.98 -33.25 0.18
N GLU A 168 19.17 -34.07 1.20
CA GLU A 168 20.47 -34.40 1.74
C GLU A 168 20.99 -35.68 1.07
N VAL A 169 22.20 -35.63 0.50
CA VAL A 169 22.88 -36.83 -0.02
C VAL A 169 23.38 -37.65 1.16
N ILE A 170 22.85 -38.86 1.31
CA ILE A 170 23.23 -39.76 2.40
C ILE A 170 24.20 -40.86 1.95
N GLN A 171 24.21 -41.18 0.66
CA GLN A 171 25.17 -42.09 0.05
C GLN A 171 25.44 -41.67 -1.40
N ASP A 172 26.70 -41.72 -1.81
CA ASP A 172 27.11 -41.43 -3.18
C ASP A 172 28.15 -42.48 -3.61
N GLU A 173 27.74 -43.35 -4.53
CA GLU A 173 28.51 -44.49 -5.03
C GLU A 173 28.60 -44.43 -6.56
N GLU A 174 29.53 -45.17 -7.14
CA GLU A 174 29.80 -45.14 -8.59
C GLU A 174 28.57 -45.48 -9.46
N ASN A 175 27.58 -46.21 -8.90
CA ASN A 175 26.38 -46.66 -9.63
C ASN A 175 25.07 -46.05 -9.15
N PHE A 176 25.05 -45.32 -8.02
CA PHE A 176 23.84 -44.69 -7.50
C PHE A 176 24.16 -43.59 -6.48
N THR A 177 23.24 -42.63 -6.37
CA THR A 177 23.23 -41.63 -5.31
C THR A 177 21.91 -41.75 -4.55
N GLU A 178 21.97 -41.77 -3.22
CA GLU A 178 20.82 -41.86 -2.34
C GLU A 178 20.59 -40.51 -1.64
N HIS A 179 19.34 -40.04 -1.69
CA HIS A 179 18.91 -38.78 -1.14
C HIS A 179 17.87 -39.00 -0.04
N SER A 180 17.90 -38.15 0.98
CA SER A 180 16.91 -38.14 2.06
C SER A 180 16.38 -36.73 2.30
N VAL A 181 15.15 -36.62 2.81
CA VAL A 181 14.55 -35.35 3.18
C VAL A 181 13.59 -35.55 4.35
N HIS A 182 13.68 -34.66 5.34
CA HIS A 182 12.77 -34.68 6.48
C HIS A 182 11.51 -33.86 6.18
N VAL A 183 10.33 -34.43 6.45
CA VAL A 183 9.05 -33.74 6.30
C VAL A 183 8.29 -33.80 7.62
N ASP A 184 8.15 -32.65 8.27
CA ASP A 184 7.35 -32.52 9.48
C ASP A 184 5.86 -32.45 9.14
N LYS A 185 5.18 -33.60 9.27
CA LYS A 185 3.75 -33.74 9.00
C LYS A 185 2.87 -33.01 10.04
N SER A 186 3.42 -32.65 11.20
CA SER A 186 2.65 -31.97 12.25
C SER A 186 2.25 -30.54 11.86
N LEU A 187 2.87 -29.99 10.81
CA LEU A 187 2.61 -28.66 10.29
C LEU A 187 1.39 -28.59 9.37
N PHE A 188 0.95 -29.74 8.85
CA PHE A 188 -0.04 -29.83 7.77
C PHE A 188 -1.28 -30.58 8.19
N LYS A 189 -2.45 -30.05 7.82
CA LYS A 189 -3.71 -30.81 7.88
C LYS A 189 -3.71 -31.96 6.86
N LYS A 190 -3.18 -31.67 5.67
CA LYS A 190 -3.18 -32.58 4.53
C LYS A 190 -2.04 -32.26 3.59
N ILE A 191 -1.35 -33.28 3.10
CA ILE A 191 -0.39 -33.17 2.00
C ILE A 191 -1.11 -33.64 0.74
N GLU A 192 -1.14 -32.80 -0.30
CA GLU A 192 -1.81 -33.09 -1.58
C GLU A 192 -0.86 -33.77 -2.57
N GLY A 193 0.44 -33.47 -2.50
CA GLY A 193 1.38 -34.06 -3.43
C GLY A 193 2.83 -33.64 -3.21
N PHE A 194 3.68 -34.30 -3.99
CA PHE A 194 5.12 -34.13 -4.01
C PHE A 194 5.57 -33.93 -5.46
N GLU A 195 6.50 -33.02 -5.67
CA GLU A 195 7.17 -32.79 -6.95
C GLU A 195 8.68 -32.68 -6.69
N ILE A 196 9.47 -33.49 -7.38
CA ILE A 196 10.92 -33.43 -7.31
C ILE A 196 11.40 -32.57 -8.49
N PHE A 197 12.30 -31.64 -8.20
CA PHE A 197 12.92 -30.79 -9.21
C PHE A 197 14.39 -30.52 -8.86
N GLU A 198 15.14 -29.98 -9.81
CA GLU A 198 16.54 -29.61 -9.62
C GLU A 198 16.67 -28.10 -9.76
N ASP A 199 17.40 -27.49 -8.82
CA ASP A 199 17.65 -26.05 -8.77
C ASP A 199 19.10 -25.83 -8.36
N GLU A 200 19.86 -25.12 -9.20
CA GLU A 200 21.30 -24.89 -9.01
C GLU A 200 22.12 -26.17 -8.75
N ALA A 201 21.80 -27.26 -9.44
CA ALA A 201 22.39 -28.60 -9.28
C ALA A 201 22.13 -29.29 -7.91
N ILE A 202 21.17 -28.77 -7.14
CA ILE A 202 20.67 -29.39 -5.91
C ILE A 202 19.29 -29.96 -6.21
N GLN A 203 19.09 -31.26 -5.93
CA GLN A 203 17.75 -31.84 -5.97
C GLN A 203 16.91 -31.30 -4.80
N LYS A 204 15.68 -30.91 -5.08
CA LYS A 204 14.73 -30.36 -4.11
C LYS A 204 13.40 -31.09 -4.18
N LEU A 205 12.75 -31.21 -3.02
CA LEU A 205 11.38 -31.70 -2.90
C LEU A 205 10.45 -30.51 -2.68
N LYS A 206 9.56 -30.27 -3.64
CA LYS A 206 8.40 -29.39 -3.46
C LYS A 206 7.25 -30.21 -2.89
N ILE A 207 6.71 -29.75 -1.77
CA ILE A 207 5.57 -30.33 -1.08
C ILE A 207 4.41 -29.37 -1.25
N LYS A 208 3.31 -29.86 -1.83
CA LYS A 208 2.04 -29.12 -1.90
C LYS A 208 1.16 -29.59 -0.76
N ALA A 209 0.90 -28.72 0.21
CA ALA A 209 0.20 -29.09 1.43
C ALA A 209 -0.72 -27.97 1.94
N ILE A 210 -1.71 -28.37 2.71
CA ILE A 210 -2.64 -27.50 3.42
C ILE A 210 -2.12 -27.36 4.85
N PRO A 211 -1.61 -26.19 5.28
CA PRO A 211 -1.17 -25.98 6.65
C PRO A 211 -2.35 -25.99 7.62
N PHE A 212 -2.05 -26.20 8.90
CA PHE A 212 -3.02 -25.92 9.97
C PHE A 212 -3.40 -24.44 9.98
N ASP A 213 -4.59 -24.13 10.49
CA ASP A 213 -5.08 -22.75 10.57
C ASP A 213 -4.10 -21.86 11.36
N ARG A 214 -3.95 -20.60 10.94
CA ARG A 214 -3.01 -19.64 11.54
C ARG A 214 -3.71 -18.38 11.99
N LEU A 215 -3.29 -17.87 13.15
CA LEU A 215 -3.67 -16.56 13.64
C LEU A 215 -2.56 -15.58 13.31
N LEU A 216 -2.84 -14.70 12.37
CA LEU A 216 -1.99 -13.58 12.02
C LEU A 216 -2.30 -12.41 12.98
N ILE A 217 -1.38 -12.13 13.91
CA ILE A 217 -1.60 -11.18 15.01
C ILE A 217 -0.64 -10.00 14.86
N LEU A 218 -1.14 -8.77 14.92
CA LEU A 218 -0.29 -7.58 14.98
C LEU A 218 0.52 -7.53 16.30
N LYS A 219 1.82 -7.24 16.20
CA LYS A 219 2.73 -7.12 17.37
C LYS A 219 2.38 -5.92 18.23
N ASP A 220 2.08 -4.79 17.58
CA ASP A 220 1.83 -3.50 18.20
C ASP A 220 0.40 -3.03 17.94
N ASP A 221 -0.06 -2.08 18.77
CA ASP A 221 -1.36 -1.46 18.57
C ASP A 221 -1.26 -0.38 17.49
N MET A 222 -2.31 -0.24 16.67
CA MET A 222 -2.49 0.99 15.92
C MET A 222 -2.80 2.13 16.90
N ASN A 223 -1.96 3.16 16.85
CA ASN A 223 -2.15 4.37 17.62
C ASN A 223 -3.22 5.24 16.96
N LEU A 224 -4.31 5.50 17.67
CA LEU A 224 -5.44 6.31 17.22
C LEU A 224 -5.60 7.56 18.10
N SER A 225 -4.55 7.99 18.81
CA SER A 225 -4.58 9.16 19.71
C SER A 225 -5.00 10.45 19.02
N ASN A 226 -4.80 10.52 17.70
CA ASN A 226 -5.12 11.70 16.88
C ASN A 226 -6.48 11.60 16.19
N VAL A 227 -7.18 10.47 16.39
CA VAL A 227 -8.49 10.22 15.82
C VAL A 227 -9.54 10.79 16.74
N ASP A 228 -10.37 11.69 16.24
CA ASP A 228 -11.53 12.18 16.97
C ASP A 228 -12.71 11.21 16.78
N HIS A 229 -13.09 10.96 15.52
CA HIS A 229 -14.21 10.10 15.13
C HIS A 229 -13.81 9.11 14.03
N ILE A 230 -14.05 7.81 14.22
CA ILE A 230 -13.80 6.78 13.22
C ILE A 230 -15.01 6.63 12.30
N ASP A 231 -14.84 6.81 11.00
CA ASP A 231 -15.90 6.51 10.04
C ASP A 231 -16.04 5.01 9.81
N TYR A 232 -14.92 4.35 9.52
CA TYR A 232 -14.87 2.90 9.31
C TYR A 232 -13.46 2.33 9.34
N PHE A 233 -13.41 1.02 9.62
CA PHE A 233 -12.37 0.13 9.10
C PHE A 233 -12.95 -0.74 7.97
N LYS A 234 -12.19 -0.92 6.89
CA LYS A 234 -12.57 -1.78 5.77
C LYS A 234 -11.42 -2.70 5.39
N LEU A 235 -11.70 -3.99 5.42
CA LEU A 235 -10.78 -5.03 4.98
C LEU A 235 -11.10 -5.39 3.53
N THR A 236 -10.09 -5.29 2.66
CA THR A 236 -10.11 -5.93 1.34
C THR A 236 -9.39 -7.26 1.47
N ALA A 237 -10.13 -8.34 1.24
CA ALA A 237 -9.66 -9.70 1.34
C ALA A 237 -10.54 -10.58 0.44
N ASN A 238 -10.00 -11.73 0.04
CA ASN A 238 -10.72 -12.73 -0.74
C ASN A 238 -10.72 -14.05 0.03
N GLY A 239 -11.85 -14.75 0.00
CA GLY A 239 -12.05 -15.99 0.75
C GLY A 239 -13.25 -15.94 1.69
N ASN A 240 -13.69 -17.11 2.13
CA ASN A 240 -14.87 -17.28 2.98
C ASN A 240 -14.51 -17.70 4.41
N ASN A 241 -13.28 -18.16 4.61
CA ASN A 241 -12.83 -18.75 5.87
C ASN A 241 -12.02 -17.76 6.73
N ILE A 242 -11.67 -16.59 6.18
CA ILE A 242 -11.06 -15.50 6.94
C ILE A 242 -11.98 -15.06 8.09
N ARG A 243 -11.41 -14.95 9.29
CA ARG A 243 -12.07 -14.38 10.47
C ARG A 243 -11.26 -13.23 11.05
N ILE A 244 -11.94 -12.22 11.55
CA ILE A 244 -11.34 -11.01 12.12
C ILE A 244 -11.80 -10.85 13.57
N ILE A 245 -10.86 -10.52 14.43
CA ILE A 245 -11.11 -10.08 15.81
C ILE A 245 -10.23 -8.87 16.11
N CYS A 246 -10.61 -8.10 17.11
CA CYS A 246 -9.87 -6.90 17.51
C CYS A 246 -9.72 -6.77 19.02
N SER A 247 -8.70 -6.05 19.46
CA SER A 247 -8.44 -5.72 20.85
C SER A 247 -8.22 -4.22 21.00
N VAL A 248 -8.72 -3.63 22.09
CA VAL A 248 -8.53 -2.21 22.43
C VAL A 248 -7.72 -2.02 23.71
N ASP A 249 -7.13 -3.09 24.22
CA ASP A 249 -6.39 -3.15 25.47
C ASP A 249 -5.01 -3.81 25.30
N SER A 250 -4.41 -3.66 24.13
CA SER A 250 -3.08 -4.19 23.79
C SER A 250 -2.99 -5.72 23.80
N GLY A 251 -4.07 -6.40 23.41
CA GLY A 251 -4.13 -7.85 23.26
C GLY A 251 -4.50 -8.61 24.55
N ASN A 252 -4.89 -7.93 25.63
CA ASN A 252 -5.31 -8.58 26.87
C ASN A 252 -6.69 -9.25 26.73
N THR A 253 -7.62 -8.56 26.07
CA THR A 253 -8.93 -9.11 25.69
C THR A 253 -9.19 -8.89 24.20
N TRP A 254 -9.95 -9.81 23.61
CA TRP A 254 -10.28 -9.80 22.19
C TRP A 254 -11.79 -9.79 22.01
N LYS A 255 -12.23 -9.04 21.01
CA LYS A 255 -13.62 -8.75 20.71
C LYS A 255 -13.98 -9.15 19.28
N THR A 256 -15.23 -9.56 19.12
CA THR A 256 -15.89 -9.81 17.84
C THR A 256 -17.24 -9.10 17.85
N PHE A 257 -17.74 -8.71 16.68
CA PHE A 257 -19.02 -8.02 16.56
C PHE A 257 -20.12 -8.99 16.14
N SER A 258 -21.17 -9.09 16.96
CA SER A 258 -22.29 -10.02 16.75
C SER A 258 -23.32 -9.50 15.73
N GLY A 259 -23.19 -8.24 15.28
CA GLY A 259 -24.17 -7.54 14.45
C GLY A 259 -24.86 -6.39 15.20
N GLU A 260 -24.89 -6.46 16.53
CA GLU A 260 -25.51 -5.45 17.40
C GLU A 260 -24.61 -5.00 18.56
N GLU A 261 -23.66 -5.85 18.99
CA GLU A 261 -22.78 -5.55 20.11
C GLU A 261 -21.40 -6.20 19.97
N TRP A 262 -20.44 -5.68 20.73
CA TRP A 262 -19.11 -6.25 20.88
C TRP A 262 -19.11 -7.33 21.96
N VAL A 263 -18.78 -8.56 21.58
CA VAL A 263 -18.69 -9.70 22.51
C VAL A 263 -17.25 -10.21 22.62
N ASP A 264 -16.94 -10.77 23.79
CA ASP A 264 -15.63 -11.37 24.04
C ASP A 264 -15.43 -12.66 23.24
N VAL A 265 -14.20 -12.85 22.77
CA VAL A 265 -13.75 -14.06 22.09
C VAL A 265 -12.33 -14.38 22.55
N ASN A 266 -12.01 -15.66 22.74
CA ASN A 266 -10.65 -16.04 23.09
C ASN A 266 -9.77 -16.02 21.86
N LEU A 267 -8.50 -15.62 22.03
CA LEU A 267 -7.48 -15.67 21.00
C LEU A 267 -6.97 -17.12 20.81
N THR A 268 -7.85 -18.01 20.37
CA THR A 268 -7.52 -19.38 19.97
C THR A 268 -8.10 -19.67 18.59
N VAL A 269 -7.44 -20.53 17.83
CA VAL A 269 -7.86 -20.87 16.45
C VAL A 269 -9.31 -21.34 16.42
N ASP A 270 -9.70 -22.26 17.31
CA ASP A 270 -11.05 -22.83 17.32
C ASP A 270 -12.13 -21.81 17.67
N ASP A 271 -11.87 -20.95 18.66
CA ASP A 271 -12.85 -19.96 19.11
C ASP A 271 -13.00 -18.83 18.07
N VAL A 272 -11.90 -18.34 17.50
CA VAL A 272 -11.92 -17.34 16.43
C VAL A 272 -12.57 -17.90 15.17
N LYS A 273 -12.35 -19.17 14.83
CA LYS A 273 -12.98 -19.80 13.66
C LYS A 273 -14.50 -19.84 13.79
N LYS A 274 -14.99 -20.08 15.00
CA LYS A 274 -16.42 -20.19 15.31
C LYS A 274 -17.09 -18.82 15.47
N ASN A 275 -16.44 -17.90 16.18
CA ASN A 275 -17.06 -16.69 16.70
C ASN A 275 -16.48 -15.39 16.11
N GLY A 276 -15.37 -15.45 15.38
CA GLY A 276 -14.79 -14.27 14.74
C GLY A 276 -15.67 -13.71 13.62
N MET A 277 -15.47 -12.45 13.29
CA MET A 277 -16.23 -11.77 12.23
C MET A 277 -15.78 -12.27 10.86
N ASN A 278 -16.70 -12.54 9.93
CA ASN A 278 -16.31 -12.66 8.52
C ASN A 278 -16.07 -11.27 7.91
N ILE A 279 -15.51 -11.23 6.69
CA ILE A 279 -15.17 -9.98 5.98
C ILE A 279 -16.39 -9.06 5.83
N ASN A 280 -17.57 -9.61 5.49
CA ASN A 280 -18.78 -8.83 5.28
C ASN A 280 -19.28 -8.20 6.59
N THR A 281 -19.30 -8.98 7.68
CA THR A 281 -19.66 -8.47 9.00
C THR A 281 -18.72 -7.35 9.40
N PHE A 282 -17.40 -7.56 9.28
CA PHE A 282 -16.40 -6.54 9.61
C PHE A 282 -16.59 -5.24 8.82
N ASN A 283 -16.80 -5.35 7.51
CA ASN A 283 -16.96 -4.19 6.62
C ASN A 283 -18.32 -3.47 6.76
N PHE A 284 -19.29 -4.09 7.45
CA PHE A 284 -20.61 -3.51 7.70
C PHE A 284 -20.70 -2.74 9.03
N ILE A 285 -19.69 -2.87 9.89
CA ILE A 285 -19.65 -2.15 11.17
C ILE A 285 -19.61 -0.64 10.88
N ASN A 286 -20.61 0.07 11.37
CA ASN A 286 -20.72 1.51 11.20
C ASN A 286 -19.86 2.28 12.22
N ASP A 287 -19.79 3.59 12.02
CA ASP A 287 -19.04 4.51 12.85
C ASP A 287 -19.47 4.47 14.33
N VAL A 288 -20.76 4.34 14.62
CA VAL A 288 -21.29 4.28 16.00
C VAL A 288 -20.59 3.16 16.79
N PHE A 289 -20.56 1.95 16.25
CA PHE A 289 -19.97 0.81 16.95
C PHE A 289 -18.44 0.87 17.03
N TRP A 290 -17.77 1.43 16.02
CA TRP A 290 -16.32 1.62 16.09
C TRP A 290 -15.92 2.62 17.18
N ASN A 291 -16.63 3.73 17.28
CA ASN A 291 -16.33 4.75 18.29
C ASN A 291 -16.74 4.34 19.70
N GLU A 292 -17.73 3.46 19.86
CA GLU A 292 -18.05 2.83 21.16
C GLU A 292 -16.92 1.90 21.63
N LEU A 293 -16.29 1.16 20.72
CA LEU A 293 -15.22 0.22 21.08
C LEU A 293 -13.89 0.94 21.36
N VAL A 294 -13.50 1.90 20.51
CA VAL A 294 -12.13 2.45 20.46
C VAL A 294 -11.98 3.70 21.34
N ILE A 295 -12.44 3.62 22.59
CA ILE A 295 -12.38 4.73 23.56
C ILE A 295 -10.93 5.00 24.00
N THR A 296 -10.12 3.94 24.08
CA THR A 296 -8.72 4.00 24.52
C THR A 296 -7.76 4.53 23.45
N LYS A 297 -8.28 4.94 22.28
CA LYS A 297 -7.51 5.47 21.16
C LYS A 297 -6.38 4.55 20.70
N LYS A 298 -6.60 3.24 20.82
CA LYS A 298 -5.72 2.19 20.32
C LYS A 298 -6.54 0.99 19.89
N ILE A 299 -6.10 0.30 18.85
CA ILE A 299 -6.74 -0.94 18.40
C ILE A 299 -5.70 -1.87 17.80
N ARG A 300 -5.88 -3.18 17.99
CA ARG A 300 -5.06 -4.24 17.41
C ARG A 300 -5.98 -5.24 16.74
N PHE A 301 -5.58 -5.74 15.57
CA PHE A 301 -6.32 -6.79 14.87
C PHE A 301 -5.57 -8.11 14.91
N ALA A 302 -6.35 -9.19 14.86
CA ALA A 302 -5.87 -10.51 14.51
C ALA A 302 -6.79 -11.12 13.46
N TYR A 303 -6.16 -11.83 12.53
CA TYR A 303 -6.82 -12.45 11.39
C TYR A 303 -6.59 -13.95 11.44
N LEU A 304 -7.67 -14.73 11.38
CA LEU A 304 -7.56 -16.16 11.17
C LEU A 304 -7.48 -16.43 9.67
N LEU A 305 -6.38 -17.05 9.24
CA LEU A 305 -6.25 -17.63 7.92
C LEU A 305 -6.56 -19.12 8.03
N SER A 306 -7.56 -19.58 7.27
CA SER A 306 -8.03 -20.96 7.30
C SER A 306 -8.37 -21.41 5.89
N MET A 307 -8.01 -22.64 5.54
CA MET A 307 -8.40 -23.26 4.27
C MET A 307 -8.62 -24.76 4.46
N ASN A 308 -9.50 -25.35 3.65
CA ASN A 308 -9.82 -26.78 3.71
C ASN A 308 -9.46 -27.50 2.40
N ASN A 309 -9.30 -26.75 1.31
CA ASN A 309 -8.85 -27.23 0.02
C ASN A 309 -7.69 -26.37 -0.49
N ILE A 310 -6.70 -26.99 -1.14
CA ILE A 310 -5.55 -26.32 -1.73
C ILE A 310 -5.91 -25.31 -2.85
N THR A 311 -7.12 -25.39 -3.37
CA THR A 311 -7.67 -24.48 -4.38
C THR A 311 -8.48 -23.33 -3.77
N ASP A 312 -8.68 -23.33 -2.44
CA ASP A 312 -9.29 -22.20 -1.75
C ASP A 312 -8.36 -20.98 -1.87
N ILE A 313 -8.93 -19.84 -2.26
CA ILE A 313 -8.21 -18.55 -2.29
C ILE A 313 -8.61 -17.80 -1.03
N GLU A 314 -7.71 -17.76 -0.05
CA GLU A 314 -7.91 -17.12 1.25
C GLU A 314 -6.73 -16.17 1.49
N GLU A 315 -6.92 -14.90 1.13
CA GLU A 315 -5.88 -13.87 1.07
C GLU A 315 -6.39 -12.53 1.61
N ILE A 316 -5.55 -11.82 2.35
CA ILE A 316 -5.82 -10.48 2.88
C ILE A 316 -4.95 -9.47 2.14
N ASP A 317 -5.55 -8.42 1.61
CA ASP A 317 -4.87 -7.44 0.74
C ASP A 317 -4.57 -6.12 1.46
N LYS A 318 -5.61 -5.45 1.99
CA LYS A 318 -5.46 -4.14 2.65
C LYS A 318 -6.48 -3.86 3.73
N LEU A 319 -6.10 -3.02 4.69
CA LEU A 319 -6.97 -2.48 5.73
C LEU A 319 -7.04 -0.96 5.56
N ASP A 320 -8.19 -0.47 5.14
CA ASP A 320 -8.48 0.95 5.01
C ASP A 320 -9.10 1.48 6.31
N LEU A 321 -8.56 2.58 6.83
CA LEU A 321 -9.11 3.34 7.95
C LEU A 321 -9.51 4.74 7.46
N LYS A 322 -10.75 5.13 7.72
CA LYS A 322 -11.21 6.50 7.51
C LYS A 322 -11.69 7.09 8.82
N TYR A 323 -11.25 8.31 9.12
CA TYR A 323 -11.57 8.98 10.36
C TYR A 323 -11.47 10.50 10.25
N ASP A 324 -12.13 11.19 11.17
CA ASP A 324 -11.98 12.62 11.39
C ASP A 324 -10.86 12.84 12.40
N GLY A 325 -9.82 13.56 11.98
CA GLY A 325 -8.64 13.82 12.78
C GLY A 325 -8.48 15.30 13.11
N VAL A 326 -7.81 15.57 14.22
CA VAL A 326 -7.35 16.92 14.55
C VAL A 326 -5.90 17.01 14.12
N GLY A 327 -5.58 17.81 13.10
CA GLY A 327 -4.22 17.94 12.59
C GLY A 327 -4.10 18.10 11.08
N ARG A 328 -2.86 18.16 10.59
CA ARG A 328 -2.48 18.42 9.20
C ARG A 328 -1.25 17.61 8.85
N TRP A 329 -1.08 17.28 7.57
CA TRP A 329 0.17 16.69 7.10
C TRP A 329 1.23 17.77 6.95
N LYS A 330 2.32 17.66 7.71
CA LYS A 330 3.46 18.57 7.63
C LYS A 330 4.68 17.79 7.17
N GLU A 331 5.45 18.37 6.26
CA GLU A 331 6.71 17.78 5.85
C GLU A 331 7.62 17.56 7.06
N ALA A 332 8.12 16.34 7.22
CA ALA A 332 9.11 16.02 8.22
C ALA A 332 10.41 16.73 7.86
N LYS A 333 11.10 17.27 8.87
CA LYS A 333 12.42 17.87 8.63
C LYS A 333 13.41 16.80 8.18
N GLU A 334 14.32 17.16 7.30
CA GLU A 334 15.29 16.23 6.71
C GLU A 334 16.22 15.56 7.74
N ASP A 335 16.42 16.17 8.92
CA ASP A 335 17.19 15.59 10.02
C ASP A 335 16.43 14.49 10.80
N LEU A 336 15.12 14.38 10.60
CA LEU A 336 14.24 13.44 11.29
C LEU A 336 14.01 12.14 10.51
N TYR A 337 14.53 12.02 9.29
CA TYR A 337 14.45 10.77 8.55
C TYR A 337 15.66 10.59 7.62
N GLU A 338 15.89 9.36 7.20
CA GLU A 338 16.94 9.01 6.25
C GLU A 338 16.37 8.16 5.12
N VAL A 339 16.74 8.47 3.88
CA VAL A 339 16.26 7.78 2.68
C VAL A 339 17.39 6.95 2.12
N ILE A 340 17.22 5.63 2.12
CA ILE A 340 18.27 4.67 1.78
C ILE A 340 17.76 3.77 0.65
N TYR A 341 18.38 3.86 -0.54
CA TYR A 341 18.17 2.87 -1.60
C TYR A 341 19.04 1.65 -1.31
N ALA A 342 18.52 0.71 -0.51
CA ALA A 342 19.26 -0.48 -0.09
C ALA A 342 19.56 -1.43 -1.26
N SER A 343 18.71 -1.43 -2.29
CA SER A 343 18.94 -2.15 -3.54
C SER A 343 18.11 -1.55 -4.69
N ASN A 344 18.26 -2.10 -5.90
CA ASN A 344 17.38 -1.82 -7.05
C ASN A 344 15.92 -2.27 -6.83
N THR A 345 15.65 -2.99 -5.73
CA THR A 345 14.32 -3.52 -5.38
C THR A 345 13.78 -3.00 -4.04
N LEU A 346 14.55 -2.21 -3.30
CA LEU A 346 14.23 -1.83 -1.93
C LEU A 346 14.65 -0.39 -1.61
N LEU A 347 13.67 0.42 -1.22
CA LEU A 347 13.84 1.72 -0.58
C LEU A 347 13.52 1.60 0.90
N GLN A 348 14.38 2.13 1.76
CA GLN A 348 14.20 2.16 3.20
C GLN A 348 14.12 3.60 3.69
N ILE A 349 13.15 3.88 4.55
CA ILE A 349 12.99 5.17 5.22
C ILE A 349 13.18 4.96 6.72
N GLU A 350 14.29 5.43 7.26
CA GLU A 350 14.54 5.39 8.70
C GLU A 350 13.92 6.61 9.37
N CYS A 351 12.81 6.43 10.07
CA CYS A 351 12.11 7.51 10.77
C CYS A 351 12.65 7.66 12.20
N LYS A 352 13.20 8.83 12.51
CA LYS A 352 13.79 9.18 13.83
C LYS A 352 12.78 9.90 14.74
N PHE A 353 11.49 9.76 14.44
CA PHE A 353 10.37 10.35 15.18
C PHE A 353 9.20 9.37 15.22
N SER A 354 8.25 9.64 16.12
CA SER A 354 7.01 8.88 16.25
C SER A 354 5.80 9.65 15.74
N GLY A 355 4.77 8.91 15.31
CA GLY A 355 3.49 9.46 14.84
C GLY A 355 3.02 8.82 13.54
N ASP A 356 2.00 9.39 12.92
CA ASP A 356 1.49 8.93 11.64
C ASP A 356 2.32 9.55 10.51
N ILE A 357 2.63 8.77 9.47
CA ILE A 357 3.46 9.22 8.35
C ILE A 357 2.82 8.91 6.99
N LYS A 358 3.14 9.75 6.01
CA LYS A 358 2.95 9.49 4.59
C LYS A 358 4.28 9.62 3.87
N ILE A 359 4.60 8.67 3.01
CA ILE A 359 5.85 8.67 2.25
C ILE A 359 5.48 8.70 0.78
N ASN A 360 5.85 9.79 0.11
CA ASN A 360 5.72 9.94 -1.35
C ASN A 360 7.04 9.56 -2.00
N TYR A 361 7.05 8.64 -2.96
CA TYR A 361 8.25 8.11 -3.59
C TYR A 361 8.08 7.81 -5.08
#